data_AF-A0A2E3ZPU8-F1
#
_entry.id   AF-A0A2E3ZPU8-F1
#
_cell.length_a   1.000
_cell.length_b   1.000
_cell.length_c   1.000
_cell.angle_alpha   90.00
_cell.angle_beta   90.00
_cell.angle_gamma   90.00
#
_symmetry.space_group_name_H-M   'P 1'
#
loop_
_entity.id
_entity.type
_entity.pdbx_description
1 polymer ?
#
loop_
_entity_poly.entity_id
_entity_poly.type
_entity_poly.pdbx_seq_one_letter_code
_entity_poly.pdbx_strand_id
1 'polypeptide(L)' 'MIRLLLMFVLPALLPVGVYILWRAIAPPKFGGSRAIAREEWEPLPWPWLILAGGLMVMITVFTVIAYPELIIF' A
#
# COMPACT_ATOMS: atom_id res chain seq x y z
N MET A 1 -14.64 -3.58 15.39
CA MET A 1 -13.81 -4.42 14.49
C MET A 1 -13.44 -3.68 13.21
N ILE A 2 -14.42 -3.16 12.44
CA ILE A 2 -14.13 -2.47 11.16
C ILE A 2 -13.18 -1.28 11.27
N ARG A 3 -13.28 -0.51 12.37
CA ARG A 3 -12.36 0.59 12.67
C ARG A 3 -10.89 0.18 12.70
N LEU A 4 -10.58 -0.97 13.30
CA LEU A 4 -9.21 -1.50 13.34
C LEU A 4 -8.73 -1.94 11.96
N LEU A 5 -9.60 -2.53 11.15
CA LEU A 5 -9.28 -2.87 9.76
C LEU A 5 -8.94 -1.62 8.95
N LEU A 6 -9.72 -0.56 9.08
CA LEU A 6 -9.47 0.70 8.37
C LEU A 6 -8.21 1.42 8.86
N MET A 7 -7.87 1.31 10.14
CA MET A 7 -6.71 2.00 10.72
C MET A 7 -5.37 1.26 10.54
N PHE A 8 -5.40 -0.08 10.46
CA PHE A 8 -4.17 -0.88 10.42
C PHE A 8 -4.05 -1.69 9.14
N VAL A 9 -5.12 -2.37 8.71
CA VAL A 9 -5.07 -3.27 7.55
C VAL A 9 -5.06 -2.47 6.25
N LEU A 10 -5.91 -1.45 6.13
CA LEU A 10 -5.97 -0.63 4.92
C LEU A 10 -4.65 0.11 4.64
N PRO A 11 -4.03 0.81 5.62
CA PRO A 11 -2.77 1.52 5.37
C PRO A 11 -1.59 0.56 5.14
N ALA A 12 -1.61 -0.63 5.75
CA ALA A 12 -0.59 -1.65 5.52
C ALA A 12 -0.65 -2.23 4.09
N LEU A 13 -1.86 -2.44 3.56
CA LEU A 13 -2.06 -3.03 2.23
C LEU A 13 -2.04 -2.00 1.10
N LEU A 14 -2.29 -0.72 1.39
CA LEU A 14 -2.32 0.37 0.41
C LEU A 14 -1.06 0.42 -0.46
N PRO A 15 0.17 0.39 0.09
CA PRO A 15 1.40 0.41 -0.71
C PRO A 15 1.51 -0.78 -1.66
N VAL A 16 1.05 -1.96 -1.24
CA VAL A 16 1.04 -3.17 -2.07
C VAL A 16 0.05 -3.00 -3.23
N GLY A 17 -1.18 -2.56 -2.93
CA GLY A 17 -2.20 -2.32 -3.95
C GLY A 17 -1.77 -1.29 -4.99
N VAL A 18 -1.24 -0.15 -4.53
CA VAL A 18 -0.72 0.92 -5.40
C VAL A 18 0.45 0.41 -6.25
N TYR A 19 1.37 -0.36 -5.66
CA TYR A 19 2.50 -0.92 -6.38
C TYR A 19 2.07 -1.89 -7.49
N ILE A 20 1.15 -2.82 -7.18
CA ILE A 20 0.62 -3.77 -8.17
C ILE A 20 -0.10 -3.03 -9.28
N LEU A 21 -0.95 -2.05 -8.93
CA LEU A 21 -1.69 -1.25 -9.91
C LEU A 21 -0.76 -0.46 -10.82
N TRP A 22 0.30 0.14 -10.26
CA TRP A 22 1.36 0.79 -11.04
C TRP A 22 2.03 -0.19 -12.00
N ARG A 23 2.45 -1.37 -11.51
CA ARG A 23 3.12 -2.38 -12.34
C ARG A 23 2.23 -2.91 -13.46
N ALA A 24 0.92 -2.99 -13.24
CA ALA A 24 -0.05 -3.47 -14.22
C ALA A 24 -0.39 -2.43 -15.30
N ILE A 25 -0.50 -1.15 -14.94
CA ILE A 25 -0.97 -0.09 -15.85
C ILE A 25 0.18 0.65 -16.53
N ALA A 26 1.29 0.88 -15.82
CA ALA A 26 2.39 1.68 -16.34
C ALA A 26 3.05 0.99 -17.54
N PRO A 27 3.50 1.75 -18.56
CA PRO A 27 4.31 1.18 -19.63
C PRO A 27 5.62 0.60 -19.09
N PRO A 28 6.21 -0.44 -19.71
CA PRO A 28 7.48 -1.03 -19.26
C PRO A 28 8.65 -0.03 -19.16
N LYS A 29 8.60 1.07 -19.93
CA LYS A 29 9.59 2.16 -19.88
C LYS A 29 9.54 2.96 -18.57
N PHE A 30 8.39 3.00 -17.91
CA PHE A 30 8.14 3.73 -16.65
C PHE A 30 8.06 2.78 -15.45
N GLY A 31 8.64 1.58 -15.56
CA GLY A 31 8.62 0.61 -14.48
C GLY A 31 7.35 -0.23 -14.41
N GLY A 32 6.57 -0.32 -15.51
CA GLY A 32 5.58 -1.38 -15.69
C GLY A 32 6.21 -2.77 -15.74
N SER A 33 5.45 -3.80 -15.38
CA SER A 33 5.94 -5.17 -15.42
C SER A 33 5.82 -5.79 -16.80
N ARG A 34 6.96 -6.21 -17.36
CA ARG A 34 6.99 -7.06 -18.56
C ARG A 34 6.50 -8.47 -18.28
N ALA A 35 6.69 -8.95 -17.05
CA ALA A 35 6.24 -10.27 -16.62
C ALA A 35 4.72 -10.33 -16.52
N ILE A 36 4.07 -9.32 -15.89
CA ILE A 36 2.60 -9.24 -15.84
C ILE A 36 2.00 -9.17 -17.24
N ALA A 37 2.60 -8.38 -18.15
CA ALA A 37 2.16 -8.30 -19.54
C ALA A 37 2.32 -9.62 -20.34
N ARG A 38 3.11 -10.56 -19.82
CA ARG A 38 3.34 -11.90 -20.38
C ARG A 38 2.68 -13.00 -19.55
N GLU A 39 1.86 -12.64 -18.55
CA GLU A 39 1.24 -13.57 -17.60
C GLU A 39 2.25 -14.43 -16.82
N GLU A 40 3.47 -13.92 -16.67
CA GLU A 40 4.55 -14.55 -15.91
C GLU A 40 4.54 -14.09 -14.45
N TRP A 41 4.99 -14.97 -13.56
CA TRP A 41 5.15 -14.64 -12.15
C TRP A 41 6.32 -13.67 -11.94
N GLU A 42 6.09 -12.64 -11.12
CA GLU A 42 7.13 -11.69 -10.73
C GLU A 42 7.29 -11.63 -9.21
N PRO A 43 8.52 -11.77 -8.67
CA PRO A 43 8.76 -11.56 -7.26
C PRO A 43 8.56 -10.08 -6.88
N LEU A 44 7.64 -9.85 -5.94
CA LEU A 44 7.41 -8.52 -5.38
C LEU A 44 8.55 -8.12 -4.42
N PRO A 45 8.92 -6.83 -4.37
CA PRO A 45 9.94 -6.32 -3.45
C PRO A 45 9.40 -6.20 -2.02
N TRP A 46 9.09 -7.34 -1.40
CA TRP A 46 8.46 -7.43 -0.08
C TRP A 46 9.12 -6.60 1.02
N PRO A 47 10.47 -6.55 1.16
CA PRO A 47 11.09 -5.73 2.19
C PRO A 47 10.70 -4.25 2.09
N TRP A 48 10.66 -3.70 0.88
CA TRP A 48 10.27 -2.32 0.62
C TRP A 48 8.79 -2.09 0.84
N LEU A 49 7.94 -3.04 0.42
CA LEU A 49 6.49 -2.97 0.62
C LEU A 49 6.12 -3.03 2.10
N ILE A 50 6.79 -3.88 2.88
CA ILE A 50 6.61 -3.98 4.33
C ILE A 50 7.03 -2.68 5.03
N LEU A 51 8.19 -2.12 4.65
CA LEU A 51 8.64 -0.84 5.20
C LEU A 51 7.67 0.30 4.87
N ALA A 52 7.19 0.37 3.62
CA ALA A 52 6.20 1.36 3.20
C ALA A 52 4.86 1.18 3.93
N GLY A 53 4.40 -0.06 4.10
CA GLY A 53 3.18 -0.39 4.86
C GLY A 53 3.30 0.00 6.32
N GLY A 54 4.42 -0.33 6.96
CA GLY A 54 4.71 0.06 8.34
C GLY A 54 4.74 1.57 8.52
N LEU A 55 5.39 2.29 7.59
CA LEU A 55 5.42 3.76 7.60
C LEU A 55 4.02 4.36 7.44
N MET A 56 3.21 3.84 6.52
CA MET A 56 1.82 4.29 6.33
C MET A 56 0.95 4.06 7.56
N VAL A 57 1.10 2.91 8.22
CA VAL A 57 0.42 2.65 9.50
C VAL A 57 0.88 3.63 10.57
N MET A 58 2.18 3.88 10.69
CA MET A 58 2.69 4.86 11.67
C MET A 58 2.13 6.26 11.42
N ILE A 59 2.12 6.72 10.18
CA ILE A 59 1.54 8.02 9.80
C ILE A 59 0.05 8.03 10.16
N THR A 60 -0.68 6.99 9.79
CA THR A 60 -2.12 6.90 10.07
C THR A 60 -2.39 6.98 11.57
N VAL A 61 -1.69 6.16 12.38
CA VAL A 61 -1.81 6.17 13.84
C VAL A 61 -1.44 7.52 14.43
N PHE A 62 -0.36 8.14 13.97
CA PHE A 62 0.04 9.47 14.43
C PHE A 62 -1.03 10.52 14.11
N THR A 63 -1.57 10.51 12.88
CA THR A 63 -2.65 11.41 12.48
C THR A 63 -3.90 11.21 13.33
N VAL A 64 -4.28 9.97 13.63
CA VAL A 64 -5.41 9.67 14.53
C VAL A 64 -5.21 10.27 15.91
N ILE A 65 -4.00 10.11 16.47
CA ILE A 65 -3.70 10.55 17.82
C ILE A 65 -3.63 12.08 17.89
N ALA A 66 -3.00 12.70 16.89
CA ALA A 66 -2.83 14.15 16.82
C ALA A 66 -4.13 14.89 16.47
N TYR A 67 -5.01 14.25 15.68
CA TYR A 67 -6.25 14.83 15.18
C TYR A 67 -7.42 13.84 15.35
N PRO A 68 -7.84 13.56 16.60
CA PRO A 68 -8.89 12.58 16.88
C PRO A 68 -10.24 12.91 16.20
N GLU A 69 -10.50 14.20 15.96
CA GLU A 69 -11.69 14.71 15.27
C GLU A 69 -11.85 14.19 13.84
N LEU A 70 -10.77 13.77 13.16
CA LEU A 70 -10.85 13.24 11.79
C LEU A 70 -11.52 11.85 11.70
N ILE A 71 -11.71 11.19 12.84
CA ILE A 71 -12.22 9.80 12.92
C ILE A 71 -13.50 9.71 13.77
N ILE A 72 -13.92 10.82 14.39
CA ILE A 72 -15.19 10.93 15.12
C ILE A 72 -16.22 11.51 14.15
N PHE A 73 -16.76 10.66 13.29
CA PHE A 73 -18.01 10.89 12.55
C PHE A 73 -18.93 9.68 12.74
#